data_AF-A0A421BHX6-F1
#
_entry.id   AF-A0A421BHX6-F1
#
_cell.length_a   1.000
_cell.length_b   1.000
_cell.length_c   1.000
_cell.angle_alpha   90.00
_cell.angle_beta   90.00
_cell.angle_gamma   90.00
#
_symmetry.space_group_name_H-M   'P 1'
#
loop_
_entity.id
_entity.type
_entity.pdbx_description
1 polymer ?
#
loop_
_entity_poly.entity_id
_entity_poly.type
_entity_poly.pdbx_seq_one_letter_code
_entity_poly.pdbx_strand_id
1 'polypeptide(L)'
;MKKQFCLRSIMINILLVGLIGYGYYNLKSNSVYYAKKTPHKEGTEPVLMMLVDNLAWIYKPEIKEIKYEGEGKSTIKIYSDKKNQAGFLTTANKNGKKGYLFDNIKARTIVEFDSGFNAIKMYNTSESIQEIDFTKK
;
A
#
# COMPACT_ATOMS: atom_id res chain seq x y z
N MET A 1 45.82 22.18 8.18
CA MET A 1 45.44 21.11 7.23
C MET A 1 44.34 20.17 7.74
N LYS A 2 44.44 19.56 8.94
CA LYS A 2 43.44 18.60 9.46
C LYS A 2 42.01 19.16 9.62
N LYS A 3 41.85 20.41 10.08
CA LYS A 3 40.52 21.04 10.25
C LYS A 3 39.77 21.23 8.93
N GLN A 4 40.43 21.74 7.89
CA GLN A 4 39.82 21.92 6.57
C GLN A 4 39.47 20.57 5.91
N PHE A 5 40.26 19.52 6.15
CA PHE A 5 39.94 18.16 5.73
C PHE A 5 38.69 17.61 6.45
N CYS A 6 38.58 17.79 7.77
CA CYS A 6 37.37 17.42 8.53
C CYS A 6 36.13 18.17 8.05
N LEU A 7 36.21 19.50 7.85
CA LEU A 7 35.07 20.29 7.36
C LEU A 7 34.58 19.83 5.97
N ARG A 8 35.50 19.56 5.05
CA ARG A 8 35.16 19.02 3.72
C ARG A 8 34.49 17.65 3.82
N SER A 9 35.01 16.77 4.69
CA SER A 9 34.41 15.46 4.95
C SER A 9 32.98 15.58 5.50
N ILE A 10 32.75 16.46 6.48
CA ILE A 10 31.41 16.69 7.04
C ILE A 10 30.44 17.19 5.97
N MET A 11 30.86 18.14 5.13
CA MET A 11 30.04 18.67 4.04
C MET A 11 29.63 17.58 3.03
N ILE A 12 30.55 16.69 2.66
CA ILE A 12 30.27 15.56 1.77
C ILE A 12 29.25 14.60 2.41
N ASN A 13 29.39 14.30 3.71
CA ASN A 13 28.45 13.43 4.42
C ASN A 13 27.05 14.05 4.49
N ILE A 14 26.94 15.36 4.77
CA ILE A 14 25.64 16.06 4.77
C ILE A 14 24.99 15.99 3.39
N LEU A 15 25.77 16.23 2.33
CA LEU A 15 25.26 16.12 0.95
C LEU A 15 24.77 14.70 0.65
N LEU A 16 25.52 13.69 1.04
CA LEU A 16 25.17 12.29 0.82
C LEU A 16 23.86 11.92 1.54
N VAL A 17 23.73 12.30 2.81
CA VAL A 17 22.49 12.10 3.58
C VAL A 17 21.32 12.84 2.94
N GLY A 18 21.53 14.07 2.49
CA GLY A 18 20.52 14.86 1.79
C GLY A 18 20.03 14.19 0.50
N LEU A 19 20.95 13.68 -0.32
CA LEU A 19 20.63 12.99 -1.58
C LEU A 19 19.90 11.66 -1.32
N ILE A 20 20.32 10.89 -0.32
CA ILE A 20 19.65 9.64 0.08
C ILE A 20 18.24 9.94 0.58
N GLY A 21 18.08 10.95 1.45
CA GLY A 21 16.79 11.37 1.98
C GLY A 21 15.84 11.85 0.89
N TYR A 22 16.34 12.67 -0.04
CA TYR A 22 15.57 13.12 -1.21
C TYR A 22 15.15 11.95 -2.09
N GLY A 23 16.07 11.03 -2.40
CA GLY A 23 15.77 9.83 -3.18
C GLY A 23 14.71 8.95 -2.52
N TYR A 24 14.83 8.72 -1.20
CA TYR A 24 13.84 7.96 -0.44
C TYR A 24 12.45 8.62 -0.48
N TYR A 25 12.37 9.92 -0.22
CA TYR A 25 11.11 10.66 -0.28
C TYR A 25 10.50 10.62 -1.69
N ASN A 26 11.31 10.82 -2.72
CA ASN A 26 10.88 10.82 -4.11
C ASN A 26 10.31 9.45 -4.52
N LEU A 27 11.00 8.36 -4.18
CA LEU A 27 10.54 6.99 -4.43
C LEU A 27 9.22 6.68 -3.72
N LYS A 28 9.04 7.12 -2.48
CA LYS A 28 7.80 6.90 -1.71
C LYS A 28 6.62 7.71 -2.25
N SER A 29 6.82 9.03 -2.41
CA SER A 29 5.78 9.95 -2.86
C SER A 29 5.34 9.73 -4.31
N ASN A 30 6.21 9.23 -5.17
CA ASN A 30 5.92 8.91 -6.58
C ASN A 30 5.81 7.40 -6.86
N SER A 31 5.70 6.58 -5.81
CA SER A 31 5.71 5.10 -5.92
C SER A 31 4.63 4.55 -6.86
N VAL A 32 3.41 5.09 -6.81
CA VAL A 32 2.30 4.70 -7.70
C VAL A 32 2.65 4.96 -9.17
N TYR A 33 3.27 6.11 -9.45
CA TYR A 33 3.72 6.47 -10.80
C TYR A 33 4.80 5.52 -11.29
N TYR A 34 5.81 5.21 -10.46
CA TYR A 34 6.88 4.29 -10.82
C TYR A 34 6.36 2.87 -11.04
N ALA A 35 5.46 2.38 -10.16
CA ALA A 35 4.83 1.07 -10.31
C ALA A 35 4.10 0.95 -11.65
N LYS A 36 3.32 1.98 -12.03
CA LYS A 36 2.59 2.00 -13.30
C LYS A 36 3.50 1.93 -14.54
N LYS A 37 4.72 2.46 -14.44
CA LYS A 37 5.69 2.53 -15.55
C LYS A 37 6.73 1.41 -15.56
N THR A 38 6.76 0.58 -14.53
CA THR A 38 7.73 -0.51 -14.41
C THR A 38 7.15 -1.79 -15.04
N PRO A 39 7.85 -2.44 -15.98
CA PRO A 39 7.45 -3.75 -16.48
C PRO A 39 7.30 -4.75 -15.32
N HIS A 40 6.19 -5.48 -15.31
CA HIS A 40 5.83 -6.43 -14.27
C HIS A 40 5.08 -7.60 -14.89
N LYS A 41 5.07 -8.74 -14.19
CA LYS A 41 4.43 -9.96 -14.68
C LYS A 41 2.91 -9.81 -14.65
N GLU A 42 2.25 -10.45 -15.59
CA GLU A 42 0.79 -10.58 -15.59
C GLU A 42 0.31 -11.21 -14.27
N GLY A 43 -0.83 -10.72 -13.76
CA GLY A 43 -1.39 -11.14 -12.48
C GLY A 43 -0.78 -10.48 -11.24
N THR A 44 0.15 -9.52 -11.40
CA THR A 44 0.63 -8.69 -10.28
C THR A 44 0.01 -7.30 -10.32
N GLU A 45 -0.31 -6.74 -9.16
CA GLU A 45 -0.96 -5.42 -9.04
C GLU A 45 -0.08 -4.40 -8.29
N PRO A 46 1.12 -4.08 -8.79
CA PRO A 46 2.08 -3.22 -8.07
C PRO A 46 1.56 -1.81 -7.86
N VAL A 47 0.65 -1.33 -8.72
CA VAL A 47 0.02 -0.01 -8.59
C VAL A 47 -0.85 0.05 -7.32
N LEU A 48 -1.71 -0.96 -7.10
CA LEU A 48 -2.53 -1.05 -5.89
C LEU A 48 -1.68 -1.27 -4.64
N MET A 49 -0.65 -2.10 -4.74
CA MET A 49 0.30 -2.32 -3.66
C MET A 49 0.97 -1.00 -3.23
N MET A 50 1.54 -0.23 -4.17
CA MET A 50 2.19 1.04 -3.86
C MET A 50 1.22 2.11 -3.35
N LEU A 51 -0.02 2.11 -3.86
CA LEU A 51 -1.07 3.02 -3.41
C LEU A 51 -1.38 2.79 -1.92
N VAL A 52 -1.55 1.54 -1.51
CA VAL A 52 -1.86 1.20 -0.12
C VAL A 52 -0.60 1.34 0.77
N ASP A 53 0.55 0.83 0.33
CA ASP A 53 1.76 0.78 1.15
C ASP A 53 2.33 2.15 1.50
N ASN A 54 2.23 3.09 0.57
CA ASN A 54 2.84 4.41 0.70
C ASN A 54 1.79 5.49 0.93
N LEU A 55 0.59 5.13 1.40
CA LEU A 55 -0.54 6.04 1.58
C LEU A 55 -0.24 7.28 2.45
N ALA A 56 0.70 7.16 3.39
CA ALA A 56 1.17 8.28 4.22
C ALA A 56 2.08 9.29 3.47
N TRP A 57 2.67 8.87 2.35
CA TRP A 57 3.68 9.64 1.60
C TRP A 57 3.17 10.22 0.28
N ILE A 58 2.17 9.57 -0.32
CA ILE A 58 1.63 9.96 -1.63
C ILE A 58 0.58 11.06 -1.49
N TYR A 59 0.35 11.79 -2.59
CA TYR A 59 -0.78 12.71 -2.70
C TYR A 59 -2.10 11.95 -2.62
N LYS A 60 -3.05 12.49 -1.84
CA LYS A 60 -4.39 11.94 -1.64
C LYS A 60 -5.40 12.88 -2.30
N PRO A 61 -5.85 12.60 -3.53
CA PRO A 61 -6.85 13.43 -4.19
C PRO A 61 -8.18 13.36 -3.46
N GLU A 62 -8.94 14.46 -3.44
CA GLU A 62 -10.31 14.44 -2.94
C GLU A 62 -11.23 13.79 -3.97
N ILE A 63 -11.63 12.54 -3.70
CA ILE A 63 -12.57 11.78 -4.51
C ILE A 63 -13.79 11.51 -3.62
N LYS A 64 -14.98 11.92 -4.08
CA LYS A 64 -16.24 11.88 -3.30
C LYS A 64 -16.49 10.55 -2.57
N GLU A 65 -16.12 9.44 -3.19
CA GLU A 65 -16.40 8.08 -2.72
C GLU A 65 -15.19 7.38 -2.10
N ILE A 66 -14.02 8.03 -2.02
CA ILE A 66 -12.80 7.44 -1.49
C ILE A 66 -12.28 8.27 -0.33
N LYS A 67 -12.00 7.60 0.80
CA LYS A 67 -11.31 8.19 1.94
C LYS A 67 -10.03 7.44 2.23
N TYR A 68 -8.96 8.18 2.48
CA TYR A 68 -7.63 7.64 2.77
C TYR A 68 -7.31 7.83 4.26
N GLU A 69 -6.96 6.75 4.94
CA GLU A 69 -6.60 6.74 6.37
C GLU A 69 -5.21 6.12 6.53
N GLY A 70 -4.23 6.85 7.07
CA GLY A 70 -2.81 6.49 6.93
C GLY A 70 -1.91 6.66 8.15
N GLU A 71 -2.42 7.09 9.31
CA GLU A 71 -1.59 7.36 10.51
C GLU A 71 -1.20 6.11 11.31
N GLY A 72 -1.51 4.91 10.82
CA GLY A 72 -1.04 3.66 11.43
C GLY A 72 -1.20 2.47 10.49
N LYS A 73 -2.44 2.23 10.05
CA LYS A 73 -2.75 1.18 9.08
C LYS A 73 -3.31 1.80 7.81
N SER A 74 -2.51 1.81 6.75
CA SER A 74 -2.93 2.34 5.46
C SER A 74 -4.20 1.67 4.97
N THR A 75 -5.26 2.46 4.88
CA THR A 75 -6.60 1.99 4.55
C THR A 75 -7.24 2.95 3.57
N ILE A 76 -7.78 2.39 2.50
CA ILE A 76 -8.58 3.09 1.50
C ILE A 76 -10.01 2.64 1.73
N LYS A 77 -10.86 3.54 2.23
CA LYS A 77 -12.29 3.28 2.41
C LYS A 77 -13.05 3.72 1.17
N ILE A 78 -13.97 2.86 0.74
CA ILE A 78 -14.82 3.07 -0.42
C ILE A 78 -16.24 3.31 0.10
N TYR A 79 -16.90 4.35 -0.39
CA TYR A 79 -18.25 4.73 -0.04
C TYR A 79 -19.17 4.60 -1.25
N SER A 80 -20.44 4.33 -0.99
CA SER A 80 -21.50 4.44 -1.98
C SER A 80 -22.03 5.88 -2.05
N ASP A 81 -22.76 6.21 -3.11
CA ASP A 81 -23.44 7.51 -3.27
C ASP A 81 -24.31 7.92 -2.08
N LYS A 82 -24.82 6.94 -1.33
CA LYS A 82 -25.62 7.14 -0.12
C LYS A 82 -24.79 7.43 1.14
N LYS A 83 -23.49 7.72 1.00
CA LYS A 83 -22.50 7.93 2.08
C LYS A 83 -22.31 6.74 3.03
N ASN A 84 -22.84 5.57 2.70
CA ASN A 84 -22.57 4.34 3.43
C ASN A 84 -21.26 3.72 2.93
N GLN A 85 -20.42 3.23 3.85
CA GLN A 85 -19.19 2.52 3.49
C GLN A 85 -19.56 1.26 2.70
N ALA A 86 -19.04 1.16 1.49
CA ALA A 86 -19.24 0.04 0.57
C ALA A 86 -18.14 -1.02 0.73
N GLY A 87 -16.97 -0.62 1.21
CA GLY A 87 -15.84 -1.52 1.41
C GLY A 87 -14.58 -0.81 1.87
N PHE A 88 -13.48 -1.55 1.96
CA PHE A 88 -12.16 -0.99 2.15
C PHE A 88 -11.07 -1.92 1.64
N LEU A 89 -9.90 -1.34 1.33
CA LEU A 89 -8.66 -2.04 1.07
C LEU A 89 -7.63 -1.59 2.10
N THR A 90 -6.96 -2.54 2.75
CA THR A 90 -5.98 -2.22 3.81
C THR A 90 -4.79 -3.18 3.79
N THR A 91 -3.67 -2.76 4.37
CA THR A 91 -2.57 -3.69 4.65
C THR A 91 -2.99 -4.72 5.68
N ALA A 92 -2.40 -5.90 5.68
CA ALA A 92 -2.69 -6.92 6.69
C ALA A 92 -1.43 -7.74 7.00
N ASN A 93 -1.43 -8.42 8.14
CA ASN A 93 -0.49 -9.50 8.39
C ASN A 93 -1.20 -10.82 8.07
N LYS A 94 -0.64 -11.59 7.15
CA LYS A 94 -1.11 -12.90 6.71
C LYS A 94 -0.01 -13.92 6.98
N ASN A 95 -0.23 -14.80 7.95
CA ASN A 95 0.71 -15.87 8.34
C ASN A 95 2.14 -15.36 8.64
N GLY A 96 2.25 -14.25 9.39
CA GLY A 96 3.54 -13.65 9.75
C GLY A 96 4.19 -12.83 8.65
N LYS A 97 3.57 -12.73 7.47
CA LYS A 97 4.03 -11.94 6.33
C LYS A 97 3.09 -10.79 6.07
N LYS A 98 3.60 -9.76 5.38
CA LYS A 98 2.75 -8.70 4.86
C LYS A 98 1.79 -9.28 3.81
N GLY A 99 0.56 -8.80 3.84
CA GLY A 99 -0.46 -9.06 2.84
C GLY A 99 -1.46 -7.92 2.80
N TYR A 100 -2.62 -8.18 2.21
CA TYR A 100 -3.69 -7.20 2.07
C TYR A 100 -5.03 -7.84 2.41
N LEU A 101 -6.00 -6.99 2.76
CA LEU A 101 -7.37 -7.39 2.96
C LEU A 101 -8.29 -6.42 2.23
N PHE A 102 -9.18 -6.98 1.42
CA PHE A 102 -10.26 -6.26 0.76
C PHE A 102 -11.59 -6.72 1.35
N ASP A 103 -12.38 -5.78 1.84
CA ASP A 103 -13.73 -6.02 2.31
C ASP A 103 -14.71 -5.34 1.35
N ASN A 104 -15.64 -6.13 0.81
CA ASN A 104 -16.80 -5.66 0.09
C ASN A 104 -18.04 -5.90 0.96
N ILE A 105 -18.42 -4.86 1.70
CA ILE A 105 -19.53 -4.89 2.67
C ILE A 105 -20.85 -5.19 1.96
N LYS A 106 -21.06 -4.61 0.77
CA LYS A 106 -22.30 -4.81 0.00
C LYS A 106 -22.44 -6.25 -0.50
N ALA A 107 -21.35 -6.84 -0.97
CA ALA A 107 -21.32 -8.22 -1.43
C ALA A 107 -21.12 -9.23 -0.28
N ARG A 108 -20.98 -8.77 0.97
CA ARG A 108 -20.64 -9.61 2.12
C ARG A 108 -19.45 -10.52 1.82
N THR A 109 -18.39 -9.95 1.25
CA THR A 109 -17.23 -10.72 0.79
C THR A 109 -15.95 -10.09 1.31
N ILE A 110 -15.10 -10.90 1.93
CA ILE A 110 -13.75 -10.50 2.32
C ILE A 110 -12.75 -11.34 1.54
N VAL A 111 -11.76 -10.70 0.95
CA VAL A 111 -10.66 -11.37 0.24
C VAL A 111 -9.34 -11.03 0.92
N GLU A 112 -8.55 -12.06 1.21
CA GLU A 112 -7.20 -11.93 1.73
C GLU A 112 -6.19 -12.14 0.60
N PHE A 113 -5.19 -11.27 0.56
CA PHE A 113 -4.11 -11.35 -0.41
C PHE A 113 -2.75 -11.51 0.27
N ASP A 114 -1.84 -12.18 -0.42
CA ASP A 114 -0.43 -12.27 -0.02
C ASP A 114 0.34 -10.97 -0.31
N SER A 115 1.65 -10.99 -0.07
CA SER A 115 2.53 -9.84 -0.35
C SER A 115 2.66 -9.52 -1.85
N GLY A 116 2.32 -10.44 -2.74
CA GLY A 116 2.30 -10.25 -4.19
C GLY A 116 0.93 -9.86 -4.75
N PHE A 117 -0.04 -9.59 -3.86
CA PHE A 117 -1.43 -9.30 -4.21
C PHE A 117 -2.17 -10.49 -4.86
N ASN A 118 -1.72 -11.72 -4.63
CA ASN A 118 -2.45 -12.92 -5.04
C ASN A 118 -3.50 -13.29 -3.99
N ALA A 119 -4.71 -13.64 -4.42
CA ALA A 119 -5.76 -14.08 -3.50
C ALA A 119 -5.35 -15.39 -2.81
N ILE A 120 -5.45 -15.41 -1.48
CA ILE A 120 -5.19 -16.58 -0.63
C ILE A 120 -6.51 -17.19 -0.18
N LYS A 121 -7.42 -16.35 0.31
CA LYS A 121 -8.69 -16.77 0.89
C LYS A 121 -9.81 -15.81 0.52
N MET A 122 -11.02 -16.33 0.37
CA MET A 122 -12.23 -15.53 0.28
C MET A 122 -13.27 -16.05 1.27
N TYR A 123 -13.92 -15.13 1.95
CA TYR A 123 -14.99 -15.39 2.91
C TYR A 123 -16.27 -14.75 2.44
N ASN A 124 -17.35 -15.53 2.37
CA ASN A 124 -18.71 -14.99 2.32
C ASN A 124 -19.20 -14.76 3.74
N THR A 125 -19.47 -13.52 4.12
CA THR A 125 -19.89 -13.11 5.47
C THR A 125 -21.41 -13.08 5.66
N SER A 126 -22.18 -13.73 4.78
CA SER A 126 -23.59 -14.08 5.05
C SER A 126 -23.71 -15.04 6.25
N GLU A 127 -24.94 -15.33 6.70
CA GLU A 127 -25.25 -16.09 7.92
C GLU A 127 -24.54 -17.46 8.03
N SER A 128 -24.02 -18.00 6.93
CA SER A 128 -23.06 -19.10 6.90
C SER A 128 -21.73 -18.64 6.31
N ILE A 129 -20.65 -18.65 7.09
CA ILE A 129 -19.31 -18.35 6.58
C ILE A 129 -18.89 -19.46 5.62
N GLN A 130 -18.80 -19.13 4.33
CA GLN A 130 -18.22 -20.01 3.32
C GLN A 130 -16.80 -19.53 3.00
N GLU A 131 -15.80 -20.40 3.20
CA GLU A 131 -14.39 -20.13 2.92
C GLU A 131 -13.97 -20.82 1.63
N ILE A 132 -13.40 -20.05 0.71
CA ILE A 132 -12.68 -20.58 -0.46
C ILE A 132 -11.20 -20.34 -0.23
N ASP A 133 -10.42 -21.41 -0.26
CA ASP A 133 -8.96 -21.39 -0.13
C ASP A 133 -8.32 -21.56 -1.51
N PHE A 134 -7.69 -20.50 -2.02
CA PHE A 134 -7.06 -20.51 -3.34
C PHE A 134 -5.68 -21.17 -3.33
N THR A 135 -5.14 -21.52 -2.16
CA THR A 135 -3.82 -22.16 -2.04
C THR A 135 -3.87 -23.67 -2.20
N LYS A 136 -5.05 -24.26 -2.05
CA LYS A 136 -5.30 -25.70 -2.25
C LYS A 136 -5.68 -25.94 -3.71
N LYS A 137 -4.68 -26.27 -4.52
CA LYS A 137 -4.87 -26.71 -5.92
C LYS A 137 -4.61 -28.21 -6.03
#